data_AF-A0A6G3S4J6-F1
#
_entry.id   AF-A0A6G3S4J6-F1
#
_cell.length_a   1.000
_cell.length_b   1.000
_cell.length_c   1.000
_cell.angle_alpha   90.00
_cell.angle_beta   90.00
_cell.angle_gamma   90.00
#
_symmetry.space_group_name_H-M   'P 1'
#
loop_
_entity.id
_entity.type
_entity.pdbx_description
1 polymer ?
#
loop_
_entity_poly.entity_id
_entity_poly.type
_entity_poly.pdbx_seq_one_letter_code
_entity_poly.pdbx_strand_id
1 'polypeptide(L)'
;MARRKREKKRRPPFGMPKGIVLLATSEGWRHSVLTVDGEMHCGRLTDVPVNAVPAEARAAAAAMVVGLAHDFHQARVDVIWDLPQDSGSWTAQVTVAASPPNAFG
;
A
#
# COMPACT_ATOMS: atom_id res chain seq x y z
N MET A 1 29.58 21.31 -26.47
CA MET A 1 29.30 20.13 -25.62
C MET A 1 28.85 20.60 -24.24
N ALA A 2 27.57 20.43 -23.89
CA ALA A 2 27.05 20.53 -22.53
C ALA A 2 25.58 20.09 -22.51
N ARG A 3 25.31 18.78 -22.48
CA ARG A 3 23.96 18.27 -22.20
C ARG A 3 23.83 18.12 -20.69
N ARG A 4 23.47 19.21 -19.99
CA ARG A 4 22.99 19.11 -18.61
C ARG A 4 21.65 18.38 -18.63
N LYS A 5 21.70 17.04 -18.53
CA LYS A 5 20.53 16.23 -18.22
C LYS A 5 20.16 16.60 -16.79
N ARG A 6 19.27 17.59 -16.61
CA ARG A 6 18.59 17.80 -15.34
C ARG A 6 18.00 16.44 -14.98
N GLU A 7 18.56 15.79 -13.96
CA GLU A 7 17.83 14.82 -13.16
C GLU A 7 16.60 15.57 -12.65
N LYS A 8 15.53 15.58 -13.45
CA LYS A 8 14.18 15.77 -12.95
C LYS A 8 14.09 14.70 -11.87
N LYS A 9 14.13 15.10 -10.60
CA LYS A 9 13.83 14.22 -9.46
C LYS A 9 12.61 13.44 -9.88
N ARG A 10 12.81 12.19 -10.28
CA ARG A 10 11.77 11.38 -10.92
C ARG A 10 10.75 11.25 -9.82
N ARG A 11 9.54 11.80 -10.03
CA ARG A 11 8.44 11.51 -9.13
C ARG A 11 8.39 9.98 -9.02
N PRO A 12 8.31 9.42 -7.80
CA PRO A 12 8.18 7.98 -7.66
C PRO A 12 7.00 7.52 -8.52
N PRO A 13 7.08 6.37 -9.19
CA PRO A 13 6.01 5.88 -10.06
C PRO A 13 4.71 5.56 -9.28
N PHE A 14 4.76 5.59 -7.95
CA PHE A 14 3.61 5.45 -7.06
C PHE A 14 3.58 6.62 -6.08
N GLY A 15 2.42 7.27 -5.92
CA GLY A 15 2.18 8.24 -4.84
C GLY A 15 2.26 7.60 -3.45
N MET A 16 2.35 8.42 -2.39
CA MET A 16 2.35 7.92 -1.02
C MET A 16 1.01 7.23 -0.72
N PRO A 17 0.99 5.96 -0.28
CA PRO A 17 -0.25 5.27 0.05
C PRO A 17 -0.99 5.95 1.21
N LYS A 18 -2.30 6.12 1.07
CA LYS A 18 -3.20 6.70 2.07
C LYS A 18 -4.26 5.71 2.56
N GLY A 19 -4.72 4.83 1.67
CA GLY A 19 -5.73 3.84 1.99
C GLY A 19 -5.65 2.65 1.06
N ILE A 20 -6.25 1.55 1.49
CA ILE A 20 -6.41 0.35 0.67
C ILE A 20 -7.80 -0.22 0.86
N VAL A 21 -8.39 -0.67 -0.24
CA VAL A 21 -9.61 -1.48 -0.25
C VAL A 21 -9.23 -2.87 -0.75
N LEU A 22 -9.66 -3.89 -0.01
CA LEU A 22 -9.48 -5.29 -0.34
C LEU A 22 -10.86 -5.91 -0.60
N LEU A 23 -10.99 -6.57 -1.74
CA LEU A 23 -12.22 -7.19 -2.20
C LEU A 23 -12.00 -8.68 -2.41
N ALA A 24 -12.85 -9.50 -1.80
CA ALA A 24 -12.94 -10.92 -2.10
C ALA A 24 -13.76 -11.12 -3.38
N THR A 25 -13.19 -11.76 -4.39
CA THR A 25 -13.90 -12.19 -5.59
C THR A 25 -13.78 -13.70 -5.77
N SER A 26 -14.65 -14.29 -6.59
CA SER A 26 -14.59 -15.73 -6.92
C SER A 26 -13.28 -16.14 -7.61
N GLU A 27 -12.56 -15.18 -8.21
CA GLU A 27 -11.25 -15.37 -8.84
C GLU A 27 -10.07 -15.09 -7.90
N GLY A 28 -10.34 -14.70 -6.65
CA GLY A 28 -9.34 -14.40 -5.63
C GLY A 28 -9.46 -12.98 -5.07
N TRP A 29 -8.33 -12.41 -4.67
CA TRP A 29 -8.31 -11.17 -3.90
C TRP A 29 -7.89 -9.99 -4.77
N ARG A 30 -8.74 -8.97 -4.86
CA ARG A 30 -8.45 -7.71 -5.57
C ARG A 30 -8.18 -6.60 -4.57
N HIS A 31 -7.25 -5.72 -4.91
CA HIS A 31 -6.94 -4.56 -4.09
C HIS A 31 -7.04 -3.27 -4.89
N SER A 32 -7.36 -2.19 -4.20
CA SER A 32 -7.32 -0.82 -4.70
C SER A 32 -6.58 0.04 -3.68
N VAL A 33 -5.40 0.54 -4.04
CA VAL A 33 -4.60 1.44 -3.21
C VAL A 33 -4.91 2.88 -3.60
N LEU A 34 -5.38 3.68 -2.65
CA LEU A 34 -5.56 5.11 -2.80
C LEU A 34 -4.31 5.83 -2.30
N THR A 35 -3.77 6.73 -3.10
CA THR A 35 -2.64 7.58 -2.73
C THR A 35 -3.09 8.95 -2.24
N VAL A 36 -2.20 9.68 -1.57
CA VAL A 36 -2.45 11.06 -1.12
C VAL A 36 -2.72 12.04 -2.27
N ASP A 37 -2.20 11.77 -3.47
CA ASP A 37 -2.38 12.59 -4.67
C ASP A 37 -3.76 12.35 -5.33
N GLY A 38 -4.51 11.36 -4.84
CA GLY A 38 -5.79 10.94 -5.42
C GLY A 38 -5.66 9.89 -6.52
N GLU A 39 -4.44 9.44 -6.84
CA GLU A 39 -4.22 8.30 -7.73
C GLU A 39 -4.70 7.02 -7.07
N MET A 40 -5.33 6.14 -7.86
CA MET A 40 -5.85 4.85 -7.42
C MET A 40 -5.23 3.73 -8.24
N HIS A 41 -4.55 2.81 -7.56
CA HIS A 41 -3.90 1.66 -8.18
C HIS A 41 -4.66 0.39 -7.88
N CYS A 42 -5.19 -0.25 -8.92
CA CYS A 42 -5.95 -1.48 -8.81
C CYS A 42 -5.09 -2.68 -9.23
N GLY A 43 -5.25 -3.79 -8.51
CA GLY A 43 -4.51 -5.02 -8.81
C GLY A 43 -5.16 -6.26 -8.20
N ARG A 44 -4.49 -7.40 -8.41
CA ARG A 44 -4.82 -8.69 -7.78
C ARG A 44 -3.68 -9.05 -6.83
N LEU A 45 -4.00 -9.62 -5.66
CA LEU A 45 -3.00 -10.28 -4.83
C LEU A 45 -2.65 -11.62 -5.49
N THR A 46 -1.49 -11.70 -6.12
CA THR A 46 -1.02 -12.92 -6.79
C THR A 46 -0.39 -13.92 -5.83
N ASP A 47 0.06 -13.45 -4.66
CA ASP A 47 0.72 -14.27 -3.64
C ASP A 47 -0.27 -14.93 -2.68
N VAL A 48 -1.56 -14.60 -2.78
CA VAL A 48 -2.61 -15.09 -1.88
C VAL A 48 -3.52 -16.06 -2.62
N PRO A 49 -3.74 -17.28 -2.09
CA PRO A 49 -4.63 -18.23 -2.73
C PRO A 49 -6.08 -17.73 -2.72
N VAL A 50 -6.87 -18.18 -3.71
CA VAL A 50 -8.26 -17.73 -3.90
C VAL A 50 -9.14 -18.02 -2.68
N ASN A 51 -8.88 -19.12 -1.98
CA ASN A 51 -9.59 -19.55 -0.78
C ASN A 51 -8.91 -19.11 0.53
N ALA A 52 -7.93 -18.21 0.48
CA ALA A 52 -7.30 -17.68 1.68
C ALA A 52 -8.33 -17.05 2.61
N VAL A 53 -8.09 -17.16 3.92
CA VAL A 53 -8.93 -16.47 4.89
C VAL A 53 -8.72 -14.96 4.81
N PRO A 54 -9.73 -14.12 5.12
CA PRO A 54 -9.59 -12.67 5.01
C PRO A 54 -8.44 -12.08 5.85
N ALA A 55 -8.03 -12.74 6.94
CA ALA A 55 -6.87 -12.33 7.72
C ALA A 55 -5.56 -12.41 6.94
N GLU A 56 -5.36 -13.48 6.18
CA GLU A 56 -4.17 -13.71 5.36
C GLU A 56 -4.12 -12.72 4.19
N ALA A 57 -5.25 -12.54 3.49
CA ALA A 57 -5.35 -11.57 2.41
C ALA A 57 -5.08 -10.14 2.87
N ARG A 58 -5.57 -9.76 4.06
CA ARG A 58 -5.28 -8.46 4.70
C ARG A 58 -3.80 -8.31 5.05
N ALA A 59 -3.17 -9.36 5.59
CA ALA A 59 -1.75 -9.32 5.92
C ALA A 59 -0.88 -9.14 4.67
N ALA A 60 -1.17 -9.88 3.60
CA ALA A 60 -0.46 -9.76 2.33
C ALA A 60 -0.67 -8.38 1.67
N ALA A 61 -1.91 -7.87 1.69
CA ALA A 61 -2.22 -6.53 1.20
C ALA A 61 -1.48 -5.45 2.00
N ALA A 62 -1.40 -5.58 3.33
CA ALA A 62 -0.64 -4.67 4.17
C ALA A 62 0.87 -4.72 3.87
N ALA A 63 1.44 -5.92 3.75
CA ALA A 63 2.86 -6.09 3.40
C ALA A 63 3.20 -5.45 2.05
N MET A 64 2.32 -5.59 1.05
CA MET A 64 2.47 -4.95 -0.25
C MET A 64 2.45 -3.41 -0.14
N VAL A 65 1.53 -2.83 0.64
CA VAL A 65 1.46 -1.37 0.85
C VAL A 65 2.70 -0.85 1.59
N VAL A 66 3.15 -1.57 2.61
CA VAL A 66 4.39 -1.26 3.35
C VAL A 66 5.59 -1.30 2.41
N GLY A 67 5.68 -2.31 1.54
CA GLY A 67 6.69 -2.40 0.49
C GLY A 67 6.65 -1.19 -0.45
N LEU A 68 5.49 -0.82 -0.99
CA LEU A 68 5.34 0.36 -1.85
C LEU A 68 5.80 1.65 -1.16
N ALA A 69 5.40 1.87 0.09
CA ALA A 69 5.80 3.05 0.85
C ALA A 69 7.32 3.06 1.12
N HIS A 70 7.90 1.91 1.42
CA HIS A 70 9.33 1.78 1.71
C HIS A 70 10.19 1.90 0.44
N ASP A 71 9.87 1.17 -0.63
CA ASP A 71 10.64 1.16 -1.88
C ASP A 71 10.59 2.50 -2.62
N PHE A 72 9.44 3.18 -2.63
CA PHE A 72 9.26 4.41 -3.41
C PHE A 72 9.44 5.70 -2.60
N HIS A 73 9.16 5.66 -1.29
CA HIS A 73 9.19 6.85 -0.43
C HIS A 73 10.12 6.71 0.78
N GLN A 74 10.76 5.54 0.98
CA GLN A 74 11.56 5.23 2.18
C GLN A 74 10.80 5.49 3.48
N ALA A 75 9.47 5.41 3.43
CA ALA A 75 8.59 5.70 4.53
C ALA A 75 8.14 4.39 5.19
N ARG A 76 8.08 4.41 6.51
CA ARG A 76 7.41 3.37 7.28
C ARG A 76 5.94 3.76 7.41
N VAL A 77 5.06 2.81 7.14
CA VAL A 77 3.61 3.02 7.22
C VAL A 77 2.99 1.88 8.02
N ASP A 78 1.96 2.22 8.78
CA ASP A 78 1.09 1.29 9.46
C ASP A 78 -0.23 1.19 8.70
N VAL A 79 -0.73 -0.03 8.56
CA VAL A 79 -1.99 -0.32 7.87
C VAL A 79 -3.02 -0.75 8.91
N ILE A 80 -4.01 0.10 9.14
CA ILE A 80 -5.06 -0.10 10.14
C ILE A 80 -6.32 -0.51 9.40
N TRP A 81 -6.73 -1.76 9.55
CA TRP A 81 -7.96 -2.28 8.96
C TRP A 81 -9.18 -1.84 9.76
N ASP A 82 -10.17 -1.28 9.08
CA ASP A 82 -11.47 -0.99 9.66
C ASP A 82 -12.21 -2.30 9.98
N LEU A 83 -13.18 -2.21 10.89
CA LEU A 83 -14.12 -3.31 11.12
C LEU A 83 -14.84 -3.61 9.80
N PRO A 84 -15.03 -4.91 9.45
CA PRO A 84 -15.69 -5.27 8.20
C PRO A 84 -17.09 -4.67 8.16
N GLN A 85 -17.30 -3.70 7.26
CA GLN A 85 -18.65 -3.20 6.99
C GLN A 85 -19.46 -4.22 6.19
N ASP A 86 -18.78 -5.04 5.37
CA ASP A 86 -19.38 -6.04 4.50
C ASP A 86 -18.51 -7.31 4.45
N SER A 87 -19.13 -8.49 4.30
CA SER A 87 -18.44 -9.79 4.35
C SER A 87 -17.48 -10.05 3.17
N GLY A 88 -17.43 -9.16 2.19
CA GLY A 88 -16.57 -9.27 1.01
C GLY A 88 -15.68 -8.05 0.73
N SER A 89 -15.75 -7.02 1.58
CA SER A 89 -15.01 -5.77 1.41
C SER A 89 -14.39 -5.31 2.71
N TRP A 90 -13.08 -5.09 2.69
CA TRP A 90 -12.32 -4.58 3.82
C TRP A 90 -11.60 -3.30 3.41
N THR A 91 -11.78 -2.24 4.19
CA THR A 91 -11.04 -0.99 4.03
C THR A 91 -9.95 -0.91 5.09
N ALA A 92 -8.83 -0.31 4.73
CA ALA A 92 -7.76 0.02 5.65
C ALA A 92 -7.27 1.45 5.40
N GLN A 93 -6.97 2.14 6.49
CA GLN A 93 -6.27 3.41 6.48
C GLN A 93 -4.77 3.17 6.58
N VAL A 94 -3.99 3.92 5.80
CA VAL A 94 -2.53 3.86 5.84
C VAL A 94 -2.04 5.12 6.53
N THR A 95 -1.36 4.94 7.66
CA THR A 95 -0.78 6.04 8.44
C THR A 95 0.73 5.98 8.34
N VAL A 96 1.39 7.12 8.12
CA VAL A 96 2.85 7.16 8.16
C VAL A 96 3.31 6.99 9.60
N ALA A 97 4.09 5.95 9.86
CA ALA A 97 4.72 5.75 11.14
C ALA A 97 5.75 6.88 11.31
N ALA A 98 5.61 7.69 12.36
CA ALA A 98 6.67 8.60 12.74
C ALA A 98 7.92 7.76 13.01
N SER A 99 9.07 8.15 12.43
CA SER A 99 10.34 7.53 12.84
C SER A 99 10.44 7.63 14.36
N PRO A 100 10.82 6.55 15.07
CA PRO A 100 11.10 6.68 16.49
C PRO A 100 12.15 7.80 16.64
N PRO A 101 12.01 8.72 17.61
CA PRO A 101 13.03 9.71 17.85
C PRO A 101 14.33 8.96 18.08
N ASN A 102 15.31 9.20 17.21
CA ASN A 102 16.60 8.54 17.27
C ASN A 102 17.18 8.72 18.69
N ALA A 103 17.13 7.66 19.51
CA ALA A 103 17.93 7.58 20.71
C ALA A 103 19.35 7.16 20.29
N PHE A 104 20.11 8.12 19.78
CA PHE A 104 21.57 7.99 19.75
C PHE A 104 22.05 8.24 21.18
N GLY A 105 22.48 7.17 21.84
CA GLY A 105 23.28 7.20 23.07
C GLY A 105 24.73 6.87 22.74
#